data_AF-A0A899FXQ9-F1
#
_entry.id   AF-A0A899FXQ9-F1
#
_cell.length_a   1.000
_cell.length_b   1.000
_cell.length_c   1.000
_cell.angle_alpha   90.00
_cell.angle_beta   90.00
_cell.angle_gamma   90.00
#
_symmetry.space_group_name_H-M   'P 1'
#
loop_
_entity.id
_entity.type
_entity.pdbx_description
1 polymer ?
#
loop_
_entity_poly.entity_id
_entity_poly.type
_entity_poly.pdbx_seq_one_letter_code
_entity_poly.pdbx_strand_id
1 'polypeptide(L)'
;MSAFLTQSLQQFLSGIRPECLLVASTKAWNIFIDAVVISSNSHSLPALALAVYLALQTARLPHIVAHIAPEHINSGENIQNIGSGEFEVDYDLKNSVPIPDIEKVGVVIFVGNVGENILYDLSGDEMAVTDGLLAVGVLQNGQIAYTRRICISSAQRRSCLKRSIIKNMLEGAVVMGKELIRKSKEDIINQADNNRIGDSIDVLKCLNSQHKIF
;
A
#
# COMPACT_ATOMS: atom_id res chain seq x y z
N MET A 1 6.29 20.66 -5.23
CA MET A 1 6.62 19.25 -4.92
C MET A 1 5.45 18.48 -4.30
N SER A 2 4.73 19.04 -3.32
CA SER A 2 3.58 18.36 -2.68
C SER A 2 2.53 17.85 -3.66
N ALA A 3 2.05 18.70 -4.58
CA ALA A 3 1.05 18.32 -5.60
C ALA A 3 1.51 17.14 -6.49
N PHE A 4 2.81 17.05 -6.80
CA PHE A 4 3.37 15.95 -7.57
C PHE A 4 3.31 14.62 -6.79
N LEU A 5 3.67 14.64 -5.51
CA LEU A 5 3.63 13.45 -4.65
C LEU A 5 2.18 12.99 -4.46
N THR A 6 1.27 13.91 -4.15
CA THR A 6 -0.17 13.60 -4.00
C THR A 6 -0.75 13.01 -5.27
N GLN A 7 -0.50 13.61 -6.44
CA GLN A 7 -1.00 13.08 -7.71
C GLN A 7 -0.43 11.69 -8.01
N SER A 8 0.86 11.49 -7.75
CA SER A 8 1.52 10.19 -7.99
C SER A 8 0.98 9.11 -7.07
N LEU A 9 0.72 9.44 -5.79
CA LEU A 9 0.06 8.53 -4.85
C LEU A 9 -1.38 8.23 -5.26
N GLN A 10 -2.15 9.22 -5.70
CA GLN A 10 -3.54 9.01 -6.16
C GLN A 10 -3.59 8.07 -7.36
N GLN A 11 -2.70 8.25 -8.34
CA GLN A 11 -2.58 7.35 -9.49
C GLN A 11 -2.13 5.94 -9.10
N PHE A 12 -1.28 5.84 -8.07
CA PHE A 12 -0.84 4.57 -7.54
C PHE A 12 -1.94 3.82 -6.78
N LEU A 13 -2.80 4.54 -6.06
CA LEU A 13 -3.90 3.98 -5.28
C LEU A 13 -5.17 3.68 -6.09
N SER A 14 -5.25 4.11 -7.35
CA SER A 14 -6.42 3.89 -8.20
C SER A 14 -6.71 2.41 -8.50
N GLY A 15 -5.84 1.49 -8.09
CA GLY A 15 -6.09 0.06 -8.14
C GLY A 15 -7.14 -0.42 -7.15
N ILE A 16 -7.36 0.30 -6.04
CA ILE A 16 -8.42 0.00 -5.07
C ILE A 16 -9.75 0.51 -5.62
N ARG A 17 -10.66 -0.42 -5.87
CA ARG A 17 -12.00 -0.11 -6.35
C ARG A 17 -12.88 0.43 -5.22
N PRO A 18 -13.50 1.63 -5.37
CA PRO A 18 -14.39 2.18 -4.36
C PRO A 18 -15.57 1.27 -4.02
N GLU A 19 -16.01 0.45 -4.97
CA GLU A 19 -17.13 -0.49 -4.80
C GLU A 19 -16.85 -1.54 -3.72
N CYS A 20 -15.57 -1.85 -3.48
CA CYS A 20 -15.16 -2.81 -2.45
C CYS A 20 -15.23 -2.20 -1.03
N LEU A 21 -15.39 -0.88 -0.91
CA LEU A 21 -15.55 -0.18 0.37
C LEU A 21 -17.01 0.10 0.70
N LEU A 22 -17.96 -0.30 -0.17
CA LEU A 22 -19.38 -0.16 0.08
C LEU A 22 -19.81 -1.10 1.19
N VAL A 23 -20.47 -0.52 2.20
CA VAL A 23 -21.15 -1.25 3.27
C VAL A 23 -22.63 -1.44 2.89
N ALA A 24 -23.21 -0.41 2.29
CA ALA A 24 -24.60 -0.33 1.87
C ALA A 24 -24.70 0.55 0.62
N SER A 25 -25.89 0.62 0.01
CA SER A 25 -26.15 1.50 -1.14
C SER A 25 -25.88 2.99 -0.87
N THR A 26 -25.94 3.41 0.40
CA THR A 26 -25.75 4.81 0.83
C THR A 26 -24.55 5.02 1.75
N LYS A 27 -23.85 3.95 2.15
CA LYS A 27 -22.75 4.01 3.13
C LYS A 27 -21.52 3.29 2.60
N ALA A 28 -20.37 3.93 2.75
CA ALA A 28 -19.08 3.40 2.35
C ALA A 28 -18.01 3.76 3.39
N TRP A 29 -16.98 2.93 3.47
CA TRP A 29 -15.77 3.27 4.20
C TRP A 29 -14.98 4.36 3.48
N ASN A 30 -14.56 5.38 4.23
CA ASN A 30 -13.62 6.39 3.76
C ASN A 30 -12.27 6.14 4.44
N ILE A 31 -11.24 5.89 3.63
CA ILE A 31 -9.88 5.65 4.12
C ILE A 31 -9.05 6.90 3.89
N PHE A 32 -8.62 7.54 4.96
CA PHE A 32 -7.72 8.69 4.93
C PHE A 32 -6.29 8.22 5.15
N ILE A 33 -5.38 8.62 4.27
CA ILE A 33 -3.96 8.23 4.33
C ILE A 33 -3.15 9.50 4.55
N ASP A 34 -2.66 9.65 5.77
CA ASP A 34 -1.76 10.72 6.14
C ASP A 34 -0.32 10.21 6.13
N ALA A 35 0.54 10.88 5.37
CA ALA A 35 1.94 10.49 5.25
C ALA A 35 2.85 11.69 5.41
N VAL A 36 3.83 11.56 6.32
CA VAL A 36 4.76 12.63 6.70
C VAL A 36 6.17 12.23 6.30
N VAL A 37 6.84 13.09 5.53
CA VAL A 37 8.25 12.91 5.15
C VAL A 37 9.12 13.62 6.19
N ILE A 38 9.89 12.84 6.96
CA ILE A 38 10.70 13.35 8.08
C ILE A 38 12.09 13.81 7.61
N SER A 39 12.68 13.13 6.61
CA SER A 39 13.96 13.48 6.01
C SER A 39 13.86 13.43 4.48
N SER A 40 14.55 14.35 3.80
CA SER A 40 14.44 14.53 2.34
C SER A 40 15.78 14.35 1.62
N ASN A 41 16.63 13.45 2.12
CA ASN A 41 17.99 13.28 1.58
C ASN A 41 17.98 12.67 0.16
N SER A 42 16.83 12.15 -0.30
CA SER A 42 16.58 11.64 -1.65
C SER A 42 15.12 11.94 -2.07
N HIS A 43 14.74 11.53 -3.28
CA HIS A 43 13.34 11.62 -3.69
C HIS A 43 12.45 10.72 -2.82
N SER A 44 11.47 11.33 -2.16
CA SER A 44 10.62 10.65 -1.18
C SER A 44 9.59 9.69 -1.78
N LEU A 45 9.33 9.72 -3.09
CA LEU A 45 8.22 8.99 -3.69
C LEU A 45 8.31 7.46 -3.52
N PRO A 46 9.44 6.77 -3.77
CA PRO A 46 9.55 5.32 -3.54
C PRO A 46 9.30 4.94 -2.08
N ALA A 47 9.96 5.63 -1.15
CA ALA A 47 9.80 5.39 0.28
C ALA A 47 8.37 5.65 0.75
N LEU A 48 7.75 6.73 0.26
CA LEU A 48 6.38 7.10 0.55
C LEU A 48 5.39 6.06 0.02
N ALA A 49 5.56 5.62 -1.23
CA ALA A 49 4.71 4.59 -1.83
C ALA A 49 4.85 3.25 -1.09
N LEU A 50 6.07 2.88 -0.67
CA LEU A 50 6.30 1.70 0.15
C LEU A 50 5.64 1.82 1.52
N ALA A 51 5.80 2.96 2.21
CA ALA A 51 5.18 3.20 3.50
C ALA A 51 3.64 3.12 3.42
N VAL A 52 3.04 3.72 2.39
CA VAL A 52 1.59 3.62 2.14
C VAL A 52 1.17 2.18 1.84
N TYR A 53 1.93 1.46 1.00
CA TYR A 53 1.67 0.05 0.72
C TYR A 53 1.68 -0.79 2.00
N LEU A 54 2.70 -0.64 2.85
CA LEU A 54 2.81 -1.37 4.12
C LEU A 54 1.70 -0.99 5.11
N ALA A 55 1.38 0.30 5.22
CA ALA A 55 0.29 0.78 6.07
C ALA A 55 -1.05 0.17 5.65
N LEU A 56 -1.34 0.11 4.35
CA LEU A 56 -2.57 -0.48 3.86
C LEU A 56 -2.61 -2.01 3.99
N GLN A 57 -1.47 -2.70 3.86
CA GLN A 57 -1.37 -4.15 4.09
C GLN A 57 -1.62 -4.53 5.57
N THR A 58 -1.30 -3.64 6.49
CA THR A 58 -1.45 -3.86 7.93
C THR A 58 -2.76 -3.29 8.50
N ALA A 59 -3.37 -2.32 7.80
CA ALA A 59 -4.64 -1.74 8.16
C ALA A 59 -5.79 -2.76 8.09
N ARG A 60 -6.73 -2.62 9.02
CA ARG A 60 -7.92 -3.47 9.13
C ARG A 60 -9.16 -2.61 9.22
N LEU A 61 -10.20 -3.02 8.50
CA LEU A 61 -11.52 -2.43 8.59
C LEU A 61 -12.31 -3.11 9.72
N PRO A 62 -12.99 -2.36 10.59
CA PRO A 62 -13.92 -2.93 11.57
C PRO A 62 -14.98 -3.80 10.88
N HIS A 63 -15.36 -4.89 11.54
CA HIS A 63 -16.41 -5.76 11.02
C HIS A 63 -17.77 -5.10 11.22
N ILE A 64 -18.67 -5.24 10.25
CA ILE A 64 -20.01 -4.66 10.31
C ILE A 64 -21.02 -5.78 10.39
N VAL A 65 -21.86 -5.73 11.42
CA VAL A 65 -23.00 -6.61 11.58
C VAL A 65 -24.24 -5.84 11.15
N ALA A 66 -24.82 -6.24 10.02
CA ALA A 66 -26.07 -5.68 9.53
C ALA A 66 -27.24 -6.34 10.28
N HIS A 67 -28.07 -5.54 10.95
CA HIS A 67 -29.31 -6.03 11.54
C HIS A 67 -30.40 -5.98 10.46
N ILE A 68 -30.76 -7.13 9.90
CA ILE A 68 -31.89 -7.22 8.99
C ILE A 68 -33.17 -7.09 9.83
N ALA A 69 -33.90 -6.00 9.68
CA ALA A 69 -35.18 -5.83 10.37
C ALA A 69 -36.14 -6.96 9.93
N PRO A 70 -36.76 -7.69 10.88
CA PRO A 70 -37.54 -8.90 10.58
C PRO A 70 -38.79 -8.64 9.73
N GLU A 71 -39.25 -7.40 9.67
CA GLU A 71 -40.39 -6.96 8.84
C GLU A 71 -40.14 -7.02 7.33
N HIS A 72 -38.88 -7.07 6.88
CA HIS A 72 -38.53 -7.20 5.46
C HIS A 72 -38.30 -8.65 5.00
N ILE A 73 -38.36 -9.64 5.89
CA ILE A 73 -38.12 -11.05 5.55
C ILE A 73 -39.36 -11.71 4.93
N ASN A 74 -40.56 -11.19 5.23
CA ASN A 74 -41.83 -11.81 4.84
C ASN A 74 -42.42 -11.32 3.51
N SER A 75 -42.01 -10.15 3.04
CA SER A 75 -42.36 -9.62 1.73
C SER A 75 -41.20 -9.93 0.79
N GLY A 76 -41.39 -10.83 -0.17
CA GLY A 76 -40.40 -11.25 -1.17
C GLY A 76 -39.93 -10.15 -2.15
N GLU A 77 -39.92 -8.89 -1.69
CA GLU A 77 -39.28 -7.77 -2.36
C GLU A 77 -37.76 -7.89 -2.22
N ASN A 78 -37.10 -7.74 -3.35
CA ASN A 78 -35.65 -7.89 -3.54
C ASN A 78 -34.81 -7.47 -2.33
N ILE A 79 -33.91 -8.38 -1.94
CA ILE A 79 -32.80 -8.23 -0.97
C ILE A 79 -31.75 -7.20 -1.46
N GLN A 80 -32.17 -6.14 -2.14
CA GLN A 80 -31.33 -5.04 -2.60
C GLN A 80 -31.42 -3.81 -1.68
N ASN A 81 -32.37 -3.79 -0.75
CA ASN A 81 -32.56 -2.73 0.25
C ASN A 81 -32.02 -3.10 1.65
N ILE A 82 -30.90 -3.84 1.75
CA ILE A 82 -30.19 -4.01 3.03
C ILE A 82 -29.65 -2.65 3.55
N GLY A 83 -29.63 -1.60 2.72
CA GLY A 83 -29.01 -0.31 3.04
C GLY A 83 -29.77 0.69 3.91
N SER A 84 -31.00 0.40 4.35
CA SER A 84 -31.77 1.28 5.24
C SER A 84 -31.81 0.85 6.71
N GLY A 85 -31.19 -0.29 7.05
CA GLY A 85 -31.17 -0.83 8.41
C GLY A 85 -30.17 -0.15 9.34
N GLU A 86 -30.31 -0.45 10.65
CA GLU A 86 -29.27 -0.15 11.64
C GLU A 86 -28.10 -1.12 11.45
N PHE A 87 -26.87 -0.61 11.56
CA PHE A 87 -25.65 -1.41 11.47
C PHE A 87 -24.88 -1.23 12.76
N GLU A 88 -24.39 -2.34 13.29
CA GLU A 88 -23.49 -2.35 14.42
C GLU A 88 -22.06 -2.54 13.93
N VAL A 89 -21.15 -1.71 14.43
CA VAL A 89 -19.73 -1.79 14.10
C VAL A 89 -19.04 -2.52 15.24
N ASP A 90 -18.45 -3.67 14.92
CA ASP A 90 -17.61 -4.41 15.85
C ASP A 90 -16.19 -3.85 15.81
N TYR A 91 -15.80 -3.23 16.93
CA TYR A 91 -14.48 -2.63 17.12
C TYR A 91 -13.43 -3.61 17.63
N ASP A 92 -13.78 -4.90 17.87
CA ASP A 92 -12.78 -5.90 18.21
C ASP A 92 -11.85 -6.15 17.01
N LEU A 93 -10.57 -5.84 17.20
CA LEU A 93 -9.53 -6.02 16.19
C LEU A 93 -9.44 -7.49 15.72
N LYS A 94 -9.84 -8.46 16.56
CA LYS A 94 -9.86 -9.89 16.19
C LYS A 94 -10.83 -10.21 15.06
N ASN A 95 -11.93 -9.46 14.98
CA ASN A 95 -12.97 -9.66 13.97
C ASN A 95 -12.76 -8.76 12.74
N SER A 96 -11.79 -7.84 12.80
CA SER A 96 -11.50 -6.91 11.71
C SER A 96 -11.03 -7.61 10.43
N VAL A 97 -11.40 -7.05 9.28
CA VAL A 97 -11.11 -7.61 7.96
C VAL A 97 -10.01 -6.80 7.26
N PRO A 98 -9.14 -7.43 6.44
CA PRO A 98 -8.19 -6.68 5.63
C PRO A 98 -8.91 -5.78 4.63
N ILE A 99 -8.26 -4.69 4.22
CA ILE A 99 -8.76 -3.84 3.13
C ILE A 99 -8.82 -4.67 1.83
N PRO A 100 -9.97 -4.74 1.15
CA PRO A 100 -10.10 -5.50 -0.09
C PRO A 100 -9.32 -4.84 -1.24
N ASP A 101 -8.99 -5.64 -2.25
CA ASP A 101 -8.24 -5.21 -3.45
C ASP A 101 -6.82 -4.65 -3.15
N ILE A 102 -6.29 -4.88 -1.95
CA ILE A 102 -4.98 -4.35 -1.55
C ILE A 102 -3.81 -4.94 -2.36
N GLU A 103 -3.99 -6.13 -2.94
CA GLU A 103 -3.05 -6.76 -3.86
C GLU A 103 -2.89 -6.01 -5.20
N LYS A 104 -3.82 -5.09 -5.50
CA LYS A 104 -3.77 -4.20 -6.66
C LYS A 104 -2.99 -2.91 -6.40
N VAL A 105 -2.52 -2.72 -5.17
CA VAL A 105 -1.58 -1.66 -4.81
C VAL A 105 -0.16 -2.22 -4.90
N GLY A 106 0.68 -1.55 -5.68
CA GLY A 106 2.05 -2.01 -5.94
C GLY A 106 3.09 -1.39 -5.01
N VAL A 107 4.33 -1.33 -5.49
CA VAL A 107 5.40 -0.47 -4.96
C VAL A 107 5.96 0.39 -6.08
N VAL A 108 6.47 1.58 -5.77
CA VAL A 108 7.11 2.45 -6.76
C VAL A 108 8.63 2.35 -6.63
N ILE A 109 9.31 2.08 -7.74
CA ILE A 109 10.77 2.02 -7.81
C ILE A 109 11.27 3.10 -8.76
N PHE A 110 12.40 3.71 -8.39
CA PHE A 110 13.13 4.61 -9.27
C PHE A 110 14.18 3.84 -10.05
N VAL A 111 14.16 4.03 -11.35
CA VAL A 111 15.13 3.44 -12.27
C VAL A 111 15.68 4.55 -13.14
N GLY A 112 17.00 4.68 -13.15
CA GLY A 112 17.71 5.70 -13.91
C GLY A 112 18.74 5.06 -14.83
N ASN A 113 19.26 5.85 -15.77
CA ASN A 113 20.34 5.41 -16.63
C ASN A 113 21.45 6.46 -16.76
N VAL A 114 22.68 5.98 -16.93
CA VAL A 114 23.86 6.78 -17.28
C VAL A 114 24.50 6.13 -18.50
N GLY A 115 24.33 6.73 -19.67
CA GLY A 115 24.59 6.08 -20.95
C GLY A 115 23.72 4.83 -21.11
N GLU A 116 24.36 3.67 -21.19
CA GLU A 116 23.70 2.36 -21.33
C GLU A 116 23.59 1.60 -20.00
N ASN A 117 24.18 2.11 -18.93
CA ASN A 117 24.10 1.52 -17.60
C ASN A 117 22.79 1.89 -16.93
N ILE A 118 22.15 0.92 -16.26
CA ILE A 118 20.89 1.10 -15.54
C ILE A 118 21.16 1.01 -14.04
N LEU A 119 20.61 1.97 -13.30
CA LEU A 119 20.74 2.09 -11.86
C LEU A 119 19.36 1.99 -11.21
N TYR A 120 19.31 1.42 -10.01
CA TYR A 120 18.11 1.25 -9.19
C TYR A 120 18.36 1.87 -7.82
N ASP A 121 17.31 2.36 -7.16
CA ASP A 121 17.39 3.00 -5.84
C ASP A 121 18.44 4.12 -5.76
N LEU A 122 18.31 5.07 -6.68
CA LEU A 122 19.31 6.11 -6.88
C LEU A 122 19.36 7.07 -5.69
N SER A 123 20.57 7.31 -5.21
CA SER A 123 20.88 8.42 -4.30
C SER A 123 20.71 9.78 -4.99
N GLY A 124 20.69 10.87 -4.21
CA GLY A 124 20.58 12.23 -4.75
C GLY A 124 21.69 12.57 -5.75
N ASP A 125 22.91 12.11 -5.47
CA ASP A 125 24.09 12.35 -6.33
C ASP A 125 24.02 11.52 -7.62
N GLU A 126 23.59 10.25 -7.54
CA GLU A 126 23.39 9.39 -8.71
C GLU A 126 22.28 9.92 -9.60
N MET A 127 21.17 10.39 -9.01
CA MET A 127 20.12 11.06 -9.73
C MET A 127 20.63 12.27 -10.50
N ALA A 128 21.49 13.10 -9.89
CA ALA A 128 22.01 14.32 -10.53
C ALA A 128 22.83 14.05 -11.80
N VAL A 129 23.43 12.86 -11.94
CA VAL A 129 24.22 12.45 -13.12
C VAL A 129 23.44 11.61 -14.12
N THR A 130 22.21 11.20 -13.82
CA THR A 130 21.41 10.39 -14.73
C THR A 130 20.94 11.13 -15.98
N ASP A 131 21.01 10.45 -17.13
CA ASP A 131 20.47 10.94 -18.40
C ASP A 131 18.94 10.88 -18.43
N GLY A 132 18.36 9.92 -17.71
CA GLY A 132 16.93 9.74 -17.60
C GLY A 132 16.56 9.00 -16.33
N LEU A 133 15.40 9.37 -15.78
CA LEU A 133 14.83 8.78 -14.58
C LEU A 133 13.36 8.43 -14.81
N LEU A 134 13.01 7.20 -14.47
CA LEU A 134 11.65 6.67 -14.51
C LEU A 134 11.23 6.25 -13.09
N ALA A 135 10.02 6.65 -12.70
CA ALA A 135 9.29 6.06 -11.60
C ALA A 135 8.39 4.96 -12.17
N VAL A 136 8.52 3.73 -11.65
CA VAL A 136 7.80 2.55 -12.13
C VAL A 136 7.05 1.92 -10.95
N GLY A 137 5.72 1.87 -11.04
CA GLY A 137 4.86 1.18 -10.09
C GLY A 137 4.64 -0.27 -10.50
N VAL A 138 5.06 -1.21 -9.65
CA VAL A 138 5.03 -2.64 -9.90
C VAL A 138 4.06 -3.31 -8.92
N LEU A 139 3.10 -4.07 -9.45
CA LEU A 139 2.14 -4.85 -8.67
C LEU A 139 2.74 -6.18 -8.22
N GLN A 140 2.06 -6.86 -7.29
CA GLN A 140 2.49 -8.17 -6.80
C GLN A 140 2.62 -9.23 -7.92
N ASN A 141 1.75 -9.17 -8.92
CA ASN A 141 1.80 -10.08 -10.08
C ASN A 141 2.93 -9.73 -11.08
N GLY A 142 3.67 -8.64 -10.86
CA GLY A 142 4.72 -8.15 -11.75
C GLY A 142 4.21 -7.25 -12.88
N GLN A 143 2.91 -6.95 -12.95
CA GLN A 143 2.39 -5.98 -13.90
C GLN A 143 2.80 -4.57 -13.50
N ILE A 144 2.99 -3.73 -14.51
CA ILE A 144 3.34 -2.33 -14.32
C ILE A 144 2.05 -1.53 -14.29
N ALA A 145 1.70 -0.99 -13.11
CA ALA A 145 0.50 -0.18 -12.92
C ALA A 145 0.73 1.31 -13.20
N TYR A 146 1.98 1.76 -13.05
CA TYR A 146 2.32 3.17 -13.14
C TYR A 146 3.69 3.32 -13.80
N THR A 147 3.80 4.27 -14.73
CA THR A 147 5.11 4.72 -15.23
C THR A 147 5.08 6.23 -15.37
N ARG A 148 6.12 6.89 -14.88
CA ARG A 148 6.26 8.33 -15.06
C ARG A 148 7.72 8.70 -15.22
N ARG A 149 8.00 9.49 -16.24
CA ARG A 149 9.31 10.11 -16.38
C ARG A 149 9.46 11.26 -15.38
N ILE A 150 10.55 11.24 -14.62
CA ILE A 150 10.90 12.31 -13.69
C ILE A 150 11.90 13.22 -14.39
N CYS A 151 11.55 14.49 -14.54
CA CYS A 151 12.44 15.50 -15.11
C CYS A 151 13.32 16.08 -14.00
N ILE A 152 14.63 15.84 -14.07
CA ILE A 152 15.59 16.44 -13.15
C ILE A 152 16.02 17.78 -13.78
N SER A 153 15.71 18.88 -13.09
CA SER A 153 15.74 20.25 -13.61
C SER A 153 17.13 20.80 -13.96
N SER A 154 18.22 20.08 -13.70
CA SER A 154 19.58 20.63 -13.79
C SER A 154 20.21 20.56 -15.18
N ALA A 155 19.63 19.80 -16.11
CA ALA A 155 20.15 19.76 -17.48
C ALA A 155 19.01 19.82 -18.48
N GLN A 156 19.07 20.84 -19.33
CA GLN A 156 18.35 20.97 -20.60
C GLN A 156 18.69 19.84 -21.61
N ARG A 157 19.11 18.65 -21.14
CA ARG A 157 19.28 17.49 -22.00
C ARG A 157 17.91 16.86 -22.17
N ARG A 158 17.27 17.17 -23.30
CA ARG A 158 16.25 16.29 -23.89
C ARG A 158 16.94 14.97 -24.27
N SER A 159 17.41 14.22 -23.28
CA SER A 159 17.88 12.86 -23.49
C SER A 159 16.66 12.06 -23.90
N CYS A 160 16.57 11.75 -25.18
CA CYS A 160 15.59 10.82 -25.68
C CYS A 160 16.05 9.44 -25.22
N LEU A 161 15.41 8.91 -24.17
CA LEU A 161 15.67 7.56 -23.72
C LEU A 161 15.43 6.61 -24.90
N LYS A 162 16.47 5.88 -25.30
CA LYS A 162 16.34 4.86 -26.35
C LYS A 162 15.31 3.83 -25.89
N ARG A 163 14.46 3.38 -26.82
CA ARG A 163 13.42 2.37 -26.51
C ARG A 163 13.98 1.10 -25.90
N SER A 164 15.18 0.67 -26.32
CA SER A 164 15.89 -0.48 -25.76
C SER A 164 16.22 -0.29 -24.28
N ILE A 165 16.71 0.89 -23.90
CA ILE A 165 17.03 1.22 -22.51
C ILE A 165 15.76 1.24 -21.67
N ILE A 166 14.68 1.88 -22.14
CA ILE A 166 13.40 1.89 -21.43
C ILE A 166 12.91 0.47 -21.17
N LYS A 167 12.97 -0.41 -22.18
CA LYS A 167 12.56 -1.81 -22.03
C LYS A 167 13.35 -2.50 -20.91
N ASN A 168 14.68 -2.39 -20.93
CA ASN A 168 15.54 -2.99 -19.91
C ASN A 168 15.28 -2.39 -18.51
N MET A 169 15.03 -1.08 -18.42
CA MET A 169 14.68 -0.42 -17.16
C MET A 169 13.38 -0.97 -16.57
N LEU A 170 12.36 -1.17 -17.42
CA LEU A 170 11.07 -1.72 -16.98
C LEU A 170 11.18 -3.18 -16.57
N GLU A 171 11.93 -4.00 -17.32
CA GLU A 171 12.15 -5.42 -16.99
C GLU A 171 12.84 -5.56 -15.62
N GLY A 172 13.92 -4.81 -15.38
CA GLY A 172 14.58 -4.85 -14.08
C GLY A 172 13.75 -4.24 -12.95
N ALA A 173 12.97 -3.19 -13.21
CA ALA A 173 12.02 -2.64 -12.24
C ALA A 173 11.03 -3.71 -11.76
N VAL A 174 10.50 -4.53 -12.68
CA VAL A 174 9.56 -5.61 -12.35
C VAL A 174 10.23 -6.65 -11.44
N VAL A 175 11.46 -7.05 -11.73
CA VAL A 175 12.21 -8.00 -10.88
C VAL A 175 12.39 -7.42 -9.47
N MET A 176 12.89 -6.19 -9.38
CA MET A 176 13.12 -5.51 -8.10
C MET A 176 11.83 -5.29 -7.32
N GLY A 177 10.74 -4.91 -8.00
CA GLY A 177 9.44 -4.66 -7.37
C GLY A 177 8.81 -5.90 -6.77
N LYS A 178 8.88 -7.02 -7.50
CA LYS A 178 8.42 -8.31 -6.99
C LYS A 178 9.21 -8.74 -5.77
N GLU A 179 10.53 -8.58 -5.81
CA GLU A 179 11.39 -8.94 -4.69
C GLU A 179 11.13 -8.05 -3.46
N LEU A 180 10.98 -6.74 -3.65
CA LEU A 180 10.64 -5.82 -2.57
C LEU A 180 9.28 -6.16 -1.93
N ILE A 181 8.26 -6.45 -2.74
CA ILE A 181 6.95 -6.88 -2.25
C ILE A 181 7.04 -8.20 -1.48
N ARG A 182 7.79 -9.17 -2.00
CA ARG A 182 7.98 -10.47 -1.37
C ARG A 182 8.63 -10.33 0.01
N LYS A 183 9.75 -9.60 0.08
CA LYS A 183 10.46 -9.31 1.33
C LYS A 183 9.60 -8.55 2.34
N SER A 184 8.88 -7.54 1.88
CA SER A 184 7.95 -6.78 2.72
C SER A 184 6.90 -7.67 3.38
N LYS A 185 6.36 -8.65 2.65
CA LYS A 185 5.37 -9.60 3.19
C LYS A 185 5.98 -10.56 4.20
N GLU A 186 7.18 -11.07 3.92
CA GLU A 186 7.93 -11.90 4.88
C GLU A 186 8.15 -11.16 6.19
N ASP A 187 8.53 -9.89 6.12
CA ASP A 187 8.76 -9.07 7.32
C ASP A 187 7.47 -8.80 8.11
N ILE A 188 6.34 -8.55 7.43
CA ILE A 188 5.03 -8.40 8.11
C ILE A 188 4.65 -9.69 8.85
N ILE A 189 4.85 -10.86 8.23
CA ILE A 189 4.53 -12.16 8.86
C ILE A 189 5.43 -12.38 10.07
N ASN A 190 6.75 -12.16 9.92
CA ASN A 190 7.71 -12.32 11.00
C ASN A 190 7.41 -11.39 12.19
N GLN A 191 7.00 -10.14 11.92
CA GLN A 191 6.58 -9.21 12.97
C GLN A 191 5.29 -9.67 13.67
N ALA A 192 4.31 -10.17 12.92
CA ALA A 192 3.06 -10.69 13.50
C ALA A 192 3.31 -11.91 14.41
N ASP A 193 4.21 -12.81 14.01
CA ASP A 193 4.56 -14.00 14.79
C ASP A 193 5.31 -13.63 16.08
N ASN A 194 6.25 -12.67 16.00
CA ASN A 194 6.96 -12.16 17.17
C ASN A 194 6.01 -11.51 18.20
N ASN A 195 4.99 -10.76 17.73
CA ASN A 195 4.01 -10.14 18.62
C ASN A 195 3.14 -11.19 19.35
N ARG A 196 2.75 -12.27 18.67
CA ARG A 196 2.00 -13.38 19.30
C ARG A 196 2.79 -14.10 20.39
N ILE A 197 4.10 -14.24 20.18
CA ILE A 197 5.02 -14.83 21.16
C ILE A 197 5.18 -13.87 22.36
N GLY A 198 5.32 -12.57 22.12
CA GLY A 198 5.37 -11.53 23.15
C GLY A 198 4.13 -11.52 24.04
N ASP A 199 2.94 -11.50 23.45
CA ASP A 199 1.66 -11.52 24.19
C ASP A 199 1.52 -12.79 25.03
N SER A 200 1.94 -13.95 24.50
CA SER A 200 1.91 -15.22 25.25
C SER A 200 2.87 -15.22 26.45
N ILE A 201 4.04 -14.60 26.32
CA ILE A 201 5.02 -14.47 27.40
C ILE A 201 4.53 -13.50 28.48
N ASP A 202 3.88 -12.40 28.10
CA ASP A 202 3.36 -11.41 29.06
C ASP A 202 2.13 -11.94 29.81
N VAL A 203 1.28 -12.76 29.17
CA VAL A 203 0.22 -13.52 29.85
C VAL A 203 0.81 -14.53 30.86
N LEU A 204 1.87 -15.26 30.48
CA LEU A 204 2.54 -16.20 31.39
C LEU A 204 3.26 -15.51 32.56
N LYS A 205 3.81 -14.31 32.35
CA LYS A 205 4.39 -13.49 33.44
C LYS A 205 3.32 -12.96 34.38
N CYS A 206 2.15 -12.54 33.88
CA CYS A 206 1.02 -12.14 34.71
C CYS A 206 0.49 -13.30 35.56
N LEU A 207 0.36 -14.49 34.98
CA LEU A 207 -0.07 -15.70 35.71
C LEU A 207 0.93 -16.11 36.79
N ASN A 208 2.24 -16.06 36.50
CA ASN A 208 3.28 -16.38 37.47
C ASN A 208 3.45 -15.31 38.57
N SER A 209 3.02 -14.07 38.34
CA SER A 209 3.02 -13.02 39.37
C SER A 209 1.84 -13.15 40.35
N GLN A 210 0.73 -13.82 39.98
CA GLN A 210 -0.40 -14.03 40.88
C GLN A 210 -0.24 -15.24 41.81
N HIS A 211 0.73 -16.13 41.55
CA HIS A 211 1.06 -17.27 42.43
C HIS A 211 2.13 -16.98 43.49
N LYS A 212 2.58 -15.72 43.65
CA LYS A 212 3.51 -15.30 44.71
C LYS A 212 2.86 -14.49 45.84
N ILE A 213 1.53 -14.43 45.89
CA ILE A 213 0.78 -13.80 46.98
C ILE A 213 -0.07 -14.87 47.68
N PHE A 214 0.58 -15.86 48.30
CA PHE A 214 0.07 -16.65 49.42
C PHE A 214 1.26 -17.24 50.18
#